data_AF-A0A0C3PKW8-F1
#
_entry.id   AF-A0A0C3PKW8-F1
#
_cell.length_a   1.000
_cell.length_b   1.000
_cell.length_c   1.000
_cell.angle_alpha   90.00
_cell.angle_beta   90.00
_cell.angle_gamma   90.00
#
_symmetry.space_group_name_H-M   'P 1'
#
loop_
_entity.id
_entity.type
_entity.pdbx_description
1 polymer ?
#
loop_
_entity_poly.entity_id
_entity_poly.type
_entity_poly.pdbx_seq_one_letter_code
_entity_poly.pdbx_strand_id
1 'polypeptide(L)'
;MTALEAVGPNWREKGKATQYFTLDGDTGTPGNITVRQDRSPSLFYIHNDQLWHYHNASMILPVNVLNSTASAQLPLQVVVGNKRGGVKGGSWRWQGTRLFYEQGSADNSGVYYSCQDTNGLMGLFFFLKGAPTPPGCTLFTVHSFMRQD
;
A
#
# COMPACT_ATOMS: atom_id res chain seq x y z
N MET A 1 -3.08 13.01 -9.36
CA MET A 1 -3.29 11.58 -9.05
C MET A 1 -2.22 10.78 -9.78
N THR A 2 -1.84 9.61 -9.27
CA THR A 2 -0.75 8.79 -9.84
C THR A 2 -0.98 7.31 -9.60
N ALA A 3 -0.49 6.46 -10.50
CA ALA A 3 -0.31 5.05 -10.20
C ALA A 3 0.82 4.88 -9.18
N LEU A 4 0.70 3.87 -8.33
CA LEU A 4 1.71 3.51 -7.34
C LEU A 4 2.39 2.22 -7.78
N GLU A 5 3.67 2.31 -8.14
CA GLU A 5 4.49 1.19 -8.60
C GLU A 5 5.14 0.46 -7.43
N ALA A 6 5.04 -0.85 -7.41
CA ALA A 6 5.73 -1.71 -6.45
C ALA A 6 7.06 -2.19 -7.05
N VAL A 7 8.16 -1.82 -6.39
CA VAL A 7 9.52 -2.12 -6.80
C VAL A 7 10.13 -3.11 -5.81
N GLY A 8 10.13 -4.40 -6.17
CA GLY A 8 10.73 -5.48 -5.39
C GLY A 8 12.14 -5.86 -5.84
N PRO A 9 12.83 -6.81 -5.17
CA PRO A 9 14.23 -7.15 -5.43
C PRO A 9 14.54 -7.55 -6.89
N ASN A 10 13.56 -8.11 -7.59
CA ASN A 10 13.71 -8.62 -8.94
C ASN A 10 13.18 -7.65 -10.02
N TRP A 11 13.00 -6.36 -9.72
CA TRP A 11 12.38 -5.40 -10.64
C TRP A 11 13.17 -5.17 -11.95
N ARG A 12 14.48 -5.48 -11.97
CA ARG A 12 15.35 -5.36 -13.16
C ARG A 12 15.41 -6.63 -14.01
N GLU A 13 14.73 -7.70 -13.63
CA GLU A 13 14.71 -8.92 -14.43
C GLU A 13 14.00 -8.65 -15.76
N LYS A 14 14.72 -8.95 -16.85
CA LYS A 14 14.25 -8.69 -18.22
C LYS A 14 12.98 -9.50 -18.48
N GLY A 15 11.89 -8.84 -18.85
CA GLY A 15 10.59 -9.46 -19.11
C GLY A 15 9.64 -9.50 -17.91
N LYS A 16 10.05 -9.01 -16.74
CA LYS A 16 9.15 -8.87 -15.59
C LYS A 16 8.26 -7.63 -15.76
N ALA A 17 6.94 -7.84 -15.79
CA ALA A 17 6.00 -6.73 -15.89
C ALA A 17 5.91 -5.95 -14.57
N THR A 18 5.75 -4.63 -14.70
CA THR A 18 5.56 -3.70 -13.57
C THR A 18 4.35 -4.10 -12.74
N GLN A 19 4.51 -4.04 -11.42
CA GLN A 19 3.44 -4.31 -10.48
C GLN A 19 2.99 -3.01 -9.83
N TYR A 20 1.71 -2.93 -9.50
CA TYR A 20 1.11 -1.72 -8.94
C TYR A 20 0.32 -2.03 -7.68
N PHE A 21 0.14 -1.02 -6.83
CA PHE A 21 -0.91 -1.08 -5.82
C PHE A 21 -2.26 -1.18 -6.52
N THR A 22 -3.02 -2.18 -6.11
CA THR A 22 -4.39 -2.36 -6.56
C THR A 22 -5.26 -2.67 -5.36
N LEU A 23 -6.55 -2.40 -5.51
CA LEU A 23 -7.57 -2.95 -4.64
C LEU A 23 -7.88 -4.39 -5.06
N ASP A 24 -7.89 -5.32 -4.10
CA ASP A 24 -8.36 -6.69 -4.30
C ASP A 24 -9.85 -6.74 -3.91
N GLY A 25 -10.73 -6.74 -4.91
CA GLY A 25 -12.18 -6.70 -4.69
C GLY A 25 -12.96 -6.25 -5.92
N ASP A 26 -14.29 -6.41 -5.85
CA ASP A 26 -15.20 -5.93 -6.89
C ASP A 26 -15.18 -4.40 -6.99
N THR A 27 -15.35 -3.90 -8.21
CA THR A 27 -15.43 -2.46 -8.49
C THR A 27 -16.47 -1.81 -7.58
N GLY A 28 -16.03 -0.91 -6.70
CA GLY A 28 -16.86 -0.08 -5.83
C GLY A 28 -16.90 -0.55 -4.38
N THR A 29 -16.25 -1.69 -4.07
CA THR A 29 -16.19 -2.24 -2.72
C THR A 29 -14.85 -1.93 -2.05
N PRO A 30 -14.84 -1.44 -0.79
CA PRO A 30 -13.63 -1.38 0.01
C PRO A 30 -13.02 -2.77 0.19
N GLY A 31 -11.71 -2.83 0.42
CA GLY A 31 -11.01 -4.10 0.47
C GLY A 31 -9.51 -3.96 0.76
N ASN A 32 -8.83 -5.08 0.71
CA ASN A 32 -7.39 -5.13 0.93
C ASN A 32 -6.65 -4.54 -0.26
N ILE A 33 -5.61 -3.76 0.02
CA ILE A 33 -4.66 -3.41 -1.02
C ILE A 33 -3.71 -4.58 -1.22
N THR A 34 -3.44 -4.91 -2.48
CA THR A 34 -2.48 -5.91 -2.89
C THR A 34 -1.57 -5.35 -3.99
N VAL A 35 -0.58 -6.16 -4.39
CA VAL A 35 0.37 -5.83 -5.45
C VAL A 35 0.24 -6.86 -6.55
N ARG A 36 -0.11 -6.40 -7.76
CA ARG A 36 -0.20 -7.26 -8.94
C ARG A 36 0.18 -6.51 -10.20
N GLN A 37 0.42 -7.27 -11.26
CA GLN A 37 0.48 -6.68 -12.60
C GLN A 37 -0.91 -6.22 -13.00
N ASP A 38 -1.04 -4.96 -13.39
CA ASP A 38 -2.31 -4.39 -13.83
C ASP A 38 -2.05 -3.55 -15.08
N ARG A 39 -2.86 -3.76 -16.13
CA ARG A 39 -2.78 -2.98 -17.37
C ARG A 39 -3.45 -1.61 -17.22
N SER A 40 -4.32 -1.48 -16.22
CA SER A 40 -5.05 -0.26 -15.91
C SER A 40 -4.93 0.02 -14.41
N PRO A 41 -3.73 0.44 -13.94
CA PRO A 41 -3.47 0.58 -12.51
C PRO A 41 -4.39 1.60 -11.86
N SER A 42 -4.78 1.28 -10.62
CA SER A 42 -5.53 2.21 -9.77
C SER A 42 -4.76 3.50 -9.53
N LEU A 43 -5.49 4.61 -9.44
CA LEU A 43 -4.92 5.93 -9.22
C LEU A 43 -5.06 6.33 -7.75
N PHE A 44 -4.01 6.97 -7.23
CA PHE A 44 -3.93 7.40 -5.85
C PHE A 44 -3.41 8.84 -5.75
N TYR A 45 -3.65 9.48 -4.61
CA TYR A 45 -3.06 10.78 -4.29
C TYR A 45 -3.04 11.02 -2.78
N ILE A 46 -2.12 11.86 -2.31
CA ILE A 46 -2.09 12.31 -0.92
C ILE A 46 -2.75 13.69 -0.84
N HIS A 47 -3.64 13.88 0.12
CA HIS A 47 -4.23 15.17 0.46
C HIS A 47 -4.51 15.25 1.96
N ASN A 48 -4.00 16.30 2.62
CA ASN A 48 -4.04 16.48 4.08
C ASN A 48 -3.58 15.22 4.83
N ASP A 49 -2.35 14.78 4.52
CA ASP A 49 -1.67 13.63 5.14
C ASP A 49 -2.39 12.27 5.00
N GLN A 50 -3.41 12.22 4.14
CA GLN A 50 -4.22 11.04 3.87
C GLN A 50 -4.00 10.58 2.43
N LEU A 51 -3.72 9.28 2.25
CA LEU A 51 -3.72 8.66 0.93
C LEU A 51 -5.15 8.31 0.51
N TRP A 52 -5.48 8.63 -0.73
CA TRP A 52 -6.78 8.43 -1.33
C TRP A 52 -6.66 7.52 -2.54
N HIS A 53 -7.61 6.61 -2.68
CA HIS A 53 -7.85 5.81 -3.87
C HIS A 53 -8.91 6.48 -4.72
N TYR A 54 -8.56 6.84 -5.95
CA TYR A 54 -9.51 7.30 -6.95
C TYR A 54 -10.16 6.09 -7.59
N HIS A 55 -11.41 5.84 -7.25
CA HIS A 55 -12.14 4.69 -7.75
C HIS A 55 -12.84 5.03 -9.07
N ASN A 56 -13.57 6.15 -9.10
CA ASN A 56 -14.19 6.71 -10.30
C ASN A 56 -14.52 8.20 -10.09
N ALA A 57 -15.18 8.83 -11.07
CA ALA A 57 -15.51 10.26 -11.03
C ALA A 57 -16.45 10.67 -9.87
N SER A 58 -17.20 9.74 -9.29
CA SER A 58 -18.13 9.99 -8.19
C SER A 58 -17.69 9.40 -6.85
N MET A 59 -16.58 8.63 -6.81
CA MET A 59 -16.17 7.88 -5.64
C MET A 59 -14.65 7.94 -5.44
N ILE A 60 -14.28 8.53 -4.31
CA ILE A 60 -12.91 8.59 -3.82
C ILE A 60 -12.90 8.01 -2.42
N LEU A 61 -12.02 7.05 -2.18
CA LEU A 61 -12.01 6.27 -0.95
C LEU A 61 -10.70 6.47 -0.17
N PRO A 62 -10.76 6.60 1.15
CA PRO A 62 -9.56 6.68 1.97
C PRO A 62 -8.82 5.34 2.03
N VAL A 63 -7.50 5.43 1.94
CA VAL A 63 -6.59 4.31 2.23
C VAL A 63 -6.20 4.36 3.70
N ASN A 64 -6.74 3.42 4.47
CA ASN A 64 -6.51 3.31 5.90
C ASN A 64 -5.39 2.32 6.20
N VAL A 65 -4.80 2.47 7.39
CA VAL A 65 -3.87 1.51 7.98
C VAL A 65 -4.52 0.94 9.22
N LEU A 66 -4.73 -0.38 9.26
CA LEU A 66 -5.34 -1.07 10.38
C LEU A 66 -4.31 -1.90 11.14
N ASN A 67 -4.51 -2.06 12.45
CA ASN A 67 -3.83 -3.11 13.21
C ASN A 67 -4.32 -4.46 12.69
N SER A 68 -3.41 -5.27 12.17
CA SER A 68 -3.76 -6.60 11.69
C SER A 68 -3.53 -7.63 12.78
N THR A 69 -4.61 -8.21 13.29
CA THR A 69 -4.53 -9.47 14.05
C THR A 69 -4.63 -10.69 13.13
N ALA A 70 -4.91 -10.47 11.85
CA ALA A 70 -5.12 -11.49 10.83
C ALA A 70 -3.82 -11.93 10.13
N SER A 71 -2.69 -11.32 10.46
CA SER A 71 -1.37 -11.83 10.10
C SER A 71 -0.55 -11.99 11.37
N ALA A 72 -0.21 -13.24 11.72
CA ALA A 72 0.45 -13.56 12.99
C ALA A 72 1.83 -12.88 13.17
N GLN A 73 2.41 -12.36 12.09
CA GLN A 73 3.77 -11.83 12.06
C GLN A 73 3.85 -10.35 11.67
N LEU A 74 2.78 -9.75 11.16
CA LEU A 74 2.79 -8.39 10.61
C LEU A 74 1.80 -7.47 11.34
N PRO A 75 2.23 -6.31 11.83
CA PRO A 75 1.43 -5.52 12.77
C PRO A 75 0.39 -4.65 12.07
N LEU A 76 0.66 -4.17 10.86
CA LEU A 76 -0.16 -3.18 10.17
C LEU A 76 -0.47 -3.60 8.75
N GLN A 77 -1.73 -3.39 8.34
CA GLN A 77 -2.25 -3.73 7.02
C GLN A 77 -2.85 -2.49 6.35
N VAL A 78 -2.64 -2.38 5.04
CA VAL A 78 -3.16 -1.30 4.21
C VAL A 78 -4.44 -1.74 3.53
N VAL A 79 -5.50 -0.95 3.70
CA VAL A 79 -6.83 -1.25 3.18
C VAL A 79 -7.51 0.00 2.63
N VAL A 80 -8.35 -0.16 1.62
CA VAL A 80 -9.30 0.90 1.22
C VAL A 80 -10.55 0.73 2.08
N GLY A 81 -11.07 1.84 2.63
CA GLY A 81 -12.27 1.87 3.46
C GLY A 81 -13.35 2.80 2.91
N ASN A 82 -14.59 2.65 3.37
CA ASN A 82 -15.68 3.61 3.07
C ASN A 82 -15.58 4.94 3.84
N LYS A 83 -14.79 4.96 4.91
CA LYS A 83 -14.60 6.12 5.79
C LYS A 83 -13.15 6.18 6.25
N ARG A 84 -12.68 7.39 6.57
CA ARG A 84 -11.35 7.55 7.19
C ARG A 84 -11.36 6.82 8.53
N GLY A 85 -10.28 6.10 8.81
CA GLY A 85 -10.15 5.33 10.03
C GLY A 85 -8.75 4.77 10.18
N GLY A 86 -8.65 3.67 10.93
CA GLY A 86 -7.38 3.02 11.19
C GLY A 86 -6.62 3.62 12.37
N VAL A 87 -5.32 3.39 12.38
CA VAL A 87 -4.44 3.75 13.49
C VAL A 87 -4.37 5.27 13.65
N LYS A 88 -4.62 5.76 14.87
CA LYS A 88 -4.64 7.20 15.18
C LYS A 88 -3.25 7.81 15.10
N GLY A 89 -3.19 9.05 14.60
CA GLY A 89 -1.97 9.86 14.56
C GLY A 89 -0.95 9.41 13.50
N GLY A 90 -1.38 8.60 12.53
CA GLY A 90 -0.54 8.25 11.41
C GLY A 90 -0.88 9.05 10.15
N SER A 91 0.12 9.21 9.29
CA SER A 91 0.09 10.06 8.10
C SER A 91 0.78 9.37 6.93
N TRP A 92 0.34 9.71 5.72
CA TRP A 92 0.99 9.33 4.48
C TRP A 92 1.83 10.50 3.98
N ARG A 93 3.08 10.22 3.59
CA ARG A 93 3.93 11.22 2.93
C ARG A 93 4.75 10.64 1.79
N TRP A 94 5.20 11.54 0.93
CA TRP A 94 6.23 11.25 -0.06
C TRP A 94 7.62 11.56 0.50
N GLN A 95 8.61 10.72 0.17
CA GLN A 95 10.03 11.02 0.33
C GLN A 95 10.75 10.68 -0.97
N GLY A 96 11.10 11.72 -1.73
CA GLY A 96 11.45 11.53 -3.14
C GLY A 96 10.28 10.88 -3.87
N THR A 97 10.53 9.76 -4.56
CA THR A 97 9.48 9.00 -5.25
C THR A 97 8.79 7.98 -4.35
N ARG A 98 9.27 7.74 -3.13
CA ARG A 98 8.81 6.64 -2.26
C ARG A 98 7.67 7.07 -1.35
N LEU A 99 6.65 6.23 -1.25
CA LEU A 99 5.55 6.38 -0.31
C LEU A 99 5.96 5.88 1.07
N PHE A 100 5.66 6.69 2.09
CA PHE A 100 5.90 6.39 3.49
C PHE A 100 4.58 6.48 4.26
N TYR A 101 4.48 5.67 5.31
CA TYR A 101 3.52 5.86 6.38
C TYR A 101 4.28 6.11 7.68
N GLU A 102 3.86 7.15 8.40
CA GLU A 102 4.46 7.57 9.66
C GLU A 102 3.46 7.49 10.78
N GLN A 103 3.95 7.30 12.00
CA GLN A 103 3.17 7.44 13.21
C GLN A 103 4.08 7.97 14.33
N GLY A 104 3.86 9.22 14.72
CA GLY A 104 4.72 9.89 15.70
C GLY A 104 6.16 10.01 15.21
N SER A 105 7.12 9.46 15.93
CA SER A 105 8.55 9.45 15.56
C SER A 105 8.98 8.20 14.77
N ALA A 106 8.06 7.30 14.45
CA ALA A 106 8.33 6.05 13.76
C ALA A 106 7.74 6.08 12.34
N ASP A 107 8.37 5.36 11.41
CA ASP A 107 7.90 5.22 10.03
C ASP A 107 8.14 3.82 9.50
N ASN A 108 7.49 3.48 8.39
CA ASN A 108 7.68 2.17 7.75
C ASN A 108 8.97 2.04 6.93
N SER A 109 9.84 3.04 6.98
CA SER A 109 11.05 3.18 6.17
C SER A 109 10.81 3.08 4.66
N GLY A 110 9.56 3.32 4.23
CA GLY A 110 9.06 3.15 2.87
C GLY A 110 9.07 1.69 2.39
N VAL A 111 9.10 0.73 3.31
CA VAL A 111 9.15 -0.71 3.05
C VAL A 111 7.78 -1.31 3.30
N TYR A 112 7.37 -2.19 2.39
CA TYR A 112 6.11 -2.88 2.41
C TYR A 112 6.33 -4.37 2.10
N TYR A 113 5.38 -5.18 2.55
CA TYR A 113 5.38 -6.62 2.38
C TYR A 113 4.05 -7.04 1.77
N SER A 114 4.12 -7.89 0.74
CA SER A 114 2.95 -8.54 0.16
C SER A 114 2.99 -9.99 0.60
N CYS A 115 1.97 -10.38 1.34
CA CYS A 115 1.88 -11.66 2.04
C CYS A 115 0.46 -12.17 1.99
N GLN A 116 0.29 -13.48 2.15
CA GLN A 116 -1.01 -14.04 2.49
C GLN A 116 -1.33 -13.76 3.96
N ASP A 117 -2.59 -13.40 4.24
CA ASP A 117 -3.14 -13.37 5.59
C ASP A 117 -3.48 -14.79 6.09
N THR A 118 -4.01 -14.91 7.30
CA THR A 118 -4.44 -16.22 7.87
C THR A 118 -5.55 -16.90 7.07
N ASN A 119 -6.24 -16.18 6.19
CA ASN A 119 -7.30 -16.70 5.31
C ASN A 119 -6.76 -17.06 3.91
N GLY A 120 -5.45 -16.92 3.67
CA GLY A 120 -4.81 -17.17 2.39
C GLY A 120 -4.95 -16.04 1.36
N LEU A 121 -5.56 -14.91 1.73
CA LEU A 121 -5.75 -13.77 0.85
C LEU A 121 -4.51 -12.88 0.83
N MET A 122 -4.15 -12.38 -0.35
CA MET A 122 -3.03 -11.46 -0.47
C MET A 122 -3.38 -10.10 0.12
N GLY A 123 -2.49 -9.58 0.96
CA GLY A 123 -2.60 -8.25 1.53
C GLY A 123 -1.26 -7.53 1.52
N LEU A 124 -1.36 -6.23 1.78
CA LEU A 124 -0.22 -5.35 1.89
C LEU A 124 0.00 -4.92 3.34
N PHE A 125 1.20 -5.16 3.84
CA PHE A 125 1.54 -5.01 5.24
C PHE A 125 2.85 -4.25 5.43
N PHE A 126 3.09 -3.73 6.63
CA PHE A 126 4.36 -3.14 7.03
C PHE A 126 4.56 -3.11 8.54
N PHE A 127 5.78 -2.78 8.96
CA PHE A 127 6.15 -2.48 10.33
C PHE A 127 6.55 -1.01 10.43
N LEU A 128 6.32 -0.36 11.57
CA LEU A 128 6.82 1.00 11.86
C LEU A 128 8.25 1.02 12.42
N LYS A 129 8.87 -0.16 12.54
CA LYS A 129 10.26 -0.33 12.97
C LYS A 129 10.86 -1.44 12.12
N GLY A 130 12.15 -1.32 11.82
CA GLY A 130 12.87 -2.33 11.05
C GLY A 130 12.67 -3.72 11.63
N ALA A 131 12.26 -4.66 10.77
CA ALA A 131 12.04 -6.06 11.10
C ALA A 131 12.57 -6.92 9.94
N PRO A 132 13.01 -8.16 10.21
CA PRO A 132 13.33 -9.11 9.14
C PRO A 132 12.12 -9.37 8.25
N THR A 133 12.35 -9.63 6.96
CA THR A 133 11.28 -10.02 6.04
C THR A 133 10.59 -11.30 6.54
N PRO A 134 9.26 -11.28 6.77
CA PRO A 134 8.57 -12.48 7.25
C PRO A 134 8.61 -13.61 6.20
N PRO A 135 8.65 -14.89 6.62
CA PRO A 135 8.62 -16.03 5.71
C PRO A 135 7.43 -15.98 4.75
N GLY A 136 7.68 -16.24 3.45
CA GLY A 136 6.64 -16.26 2.43
C GLY A 136 6.18 -14.88 1.94
N CYS A 137 6.72 -13.79 2.49
CA CYS A 137 6.42 -12.43 2.05
C CYS A 137 7.39 -11.94 0.99
N THR A 138 6.88 -11.13 0.05
CA THR A 138 7.71 -10.36 -0.87
C THR A 138 7.89 -8.95 -0.35
N LEU A 139 9.14 -8.52 -0.16
CA LEU A 139 9.50 -7.15 0.20
C LEU A 139 9.56 -6.27 -1.05
N PHE A 140 9.03 -5.05 -0.97
CA PHE A 140 9.18 -4.02 -2.00
C PHE A 140 9.06 -2.61 -1.41
N THR A 141 9.40 -1.64 -2.24
CA THR A 141 9.14 -0.22 -2.02
C THR A 141 8.05 0.26 -2.97
N VAL A 142 7.38 1.35 -2.62
CA VAL A 142 6.21 1.83 -3.36
C VAL A 142 6.51 3.22 -3.86
N HIS A 143 6.32 3.43 -5.16
CA HIS A 143 6.80 4.60 -5.84
C HIS A 143 5.71 5.31 -6.64
N SER A 144 5.81 6.64 -6.70
CA SER A 144 5.19 7.46 -7.74
C SER A 144 6.29 8.14 -8.54
N PHE A 145 6.23 8.00 -9.86
CA PHE A 145 7.17 8.66 -10.78
C PHE A 145 6.54 9.84 -11.52
N MET A 146 5.23 10.10 -11.34
CA MET A 146 4.62 11.33 -11.84
C MET A 146 5.01 12.51 -10.96
N ARG A 147 5.54 13.59 -11.56
CA ARG A 147 5.68 14.88 -10.89
C ARG A 147 4.29 15.39 -10.53
N GLN A 148 4.05 15.66 -9.25
CA GLN A 148 2.95 16.54 -8.85
C GLN A 148 3.44 17.96 -9.12
N ASP A 149 3.01 18.54 -10.24
CA ASP A 149 3.14 19.98 -10.49
C ASP A 149 2.16 20.76 -9.60
#